data_AF-A0A378QYL7-F1
#
_entry.id   AF-A0A378QYL7-F1
#
_cell.length_a   1.000
_cell.length_b   1.000
_cell.length_c   1.000
_cell.angle_alpha   90.00
_cell.angle_beta   90.00
_cell.angle_gamma   90.00
#
_symmetry.space_group_name_H-M   'P 1'
#
loop_
_entity.id
_entity.type
_entity.pdbx_description
1 polymer ?
#
loop_
_entity_poly.entity_id
_entity_poly.type
_entity_poly.pdbx_seq_one_letter_code
_entity_poly.pdbx_strand_id
1 'polypeptide(L)'
;MKTFSTLLTLSLAITTAAVSLPSTAQTPVSITASDDQLIKQTLRQIGLATPVRTITPTGIGELLMVTLTTGESLLITPDARYVINATAEPNPSTIHAINPAIMSDKPTGTPIDEDHKIALLANMNALPLVTPDTVFFHTSIKGLLWAVAQNGTPFLVSADARYVIGGDVSVIANGKLGGLDTAFETAKNRHTLATLDPANLTIYPAKDERAVVYVATDINCPYCKILHKNIPNLTAKGITVKVIGYPVYDESPKPMRQIWCERDNAKRAKLLDLAMKGVKVGNQCGNDDNHLSSNIAKVRPLAIIATPAVYGENGELFEGNVANDELVKFLMAK
;
A
#
# COMPACT_ATOMS: atom_id res chain seq x y z
N MET A 1 -12.76 39.67 -82.86
CA MET A 1 -11.48 40.24 -82.42
C MET A 1 -11.31 39.99 -80.93
N LYS A 2 -10.25 39.23 -80.55
CA LYS A 2 -9.43 39.20 -79.31
C LYS A 2 -10.10 39.71 -78.00
N THR A 3 -10.13 39.03 -76.85
CA THR A 3 -9.34 37.93 -76.24
C THR A 3 -10.06 37.51 -74.95
N PHE A 4 -10.26 36.21 -74.70
CA PHE A 4 -10.72 35.68 -73.41
C PHE A 4 -9.50 35.20 -72.60
N SER A 5 -9.37 35.70 -71.37
CA SER A 5 -8.31 35.33 -70.42
C SER A 5 -8.75 34.10 -69.61
N THR A 6 -7.91 33.08 -69.59
CA THR A 6 -8.08 31.82 -68.86
C THR A 6 -7.50 31.96 -67.46
N LEU A 7 -8.30 31.75 -66.42
CA LEU A 7 -7.84 31.65 -65.03
C LEU A 7 -8.00 30.22 -64.54
N LEU A 8 -6.85 29.61 -64.25
CA LEU A 8 -6.63 28.25 -63.77
C LEU A 8 -6.88 28.20 -62.26
N THR A 9 -7.88 27.47 -61.79
CA THR A 9 -8.10 27.23 -60.36
C THR A 9 -7.32 25.99 -59.90
N LEU A 10 -6.28 26.21 -59.10
CA LEU A 10 -5.44 25.19 -58.49
C LEU A 10 -6.15 24.64 -57.24
N SER A 11 -6.50 23.34 -57.24
CA SER A 11 -6.98 22.64 -56.04
C SER A 11 -5.79 22.30 -55.13
N LEU A 12 -5.73 22.89 -53.94
CA LEU A 12 -4.77 22.53 -52.90
C LEU A 12 -5.29 21.33 -52.10
N ALA A 13 -4.63 20.17 -52.26
CA ALA A 13 -4.81 19.02 -51.40
C ALA A 13 -4.12 19.29 -50.04
N ILE A 14 -4.89 19.37 -48.97
CA ILE A 14 -4.36 19.47 -47.60
C ILE A 14 -3.91 18.06 -47.19
N THR A 15 -2.60 17.84 -47.23
CA THR A 15 -1.96 16.68 -46.60
C THR A 15 -1.82 16.97 -45.11
N THR A 16 -2.59 16.27 -44.28
CA THR A 16 -2.44 16.28 -42.82
C THR A 16 -1.18 15.52 -42.45
N ALA A 17 -0.07 16.23 -42.26
CA ALA A 17 1.12 15.68 -41.63
C ALA A 17 0.77 15.35 -40.16
N ALA A 18 0.78 14.07 -39.81
CA ALA A 18 0.70 13.63 -38.42
C ALA A 18 1.96 14.10 -37.68
N VAL A 19 1.81 15.17 -36.89
CA VAL A 19 2.84 15.60 -35.95
C VAL A 19 2.86 14.59 -34.82
N SER A 20 3.82 13.65 -34.87
CA SER A 20 4.17 12.82 -33.73
C SER A 20 4.84 13.72 -32.69
N LEU A 21 4.15 13.98 -31.60
CA LEU A 21 4.74 14.64 -30.44
C LEU A 21 5.81 13.72 -29.85
N PRO A 22 7.00 14.23 -29.50
CA PRO A 22 8.01 13.43 -28.83
C PRO A 22 7.48 13.02 -27.45
N SER A 23 7.36 11.71 -27.25
CA SER A 23 7.22 11.13 -25.91
C SER A 23 8.40 11.63 -25.07
N THR A 24 8.15 12.39 -24.01
CA THR A 24 9.15 12.63 -22.97
C THR A 24 9.33 11.33 -22.19
N ALA A 25 9.96 10.35 -22.85
CA ALA A 25 10.51 9.18 -22.19
C ALA A 25 11.47 9.72 -21.12
N GLN A 26 11.22 9.34 -19.87
CA GLN A 26 12.22 9.48 -18.82
C GLN A 26 13.54 8.94 -19.38
N THR A 27 14.63 9.68 -19.24
CA THR A 27 15.96 9.24 -19.66
C THR A 27 16.18 7.86 -19.04
N PRO A 28 16.38 6.80 -19.83
CA PRO A 28 16.58 5.46 -19.28
C PRO A 28 17.74 5.50 -18.31
N VAL A 29 17.55 4.92 -17.12
CA VAL A 29 18.66 4.72 -16.18
C VAL A 29 19.79 4.02 -16.93
N SER A 30 20.92 4.69 -17.05
CA SER A 30 22.10 4.15 -17.72
C SER A 30 22.82 3.25 -16.72
N ILE A 31 22.89 1.97 -17.04
CA ILE A 31 23.57 0.97 -16.20
C ILE A 31 25.07 1.14 -16.40
N THR A 32 25.80 1.42 -15.33
CA THR A 32 27.26 1.45 -15.37
C THR A 32 27.85 0.05 -15.22
N ALA A 33 29.10 -0.16 -15.65
CA ALA A 33 29.79 -1.43 -15.41
C ALA A 33 29.93 -1.75 -13.91
N SER A 34 30.02 -0.71 -13.06
CA SER A 34 30.02 -0.86 -11.60
C SER A 34 28.68 -1.36 -11.06
N ASP A 35 27.55 -0.86 -11.58
CA ASP A 35 26.22 -1.32 -11.14
C ASP A 35 26.01 -2.79 -11.51
N ASP A 36 26.42 -3.21 -12.71
CA ASP A 36 26.33 -4.61 -13.14
C ASP A 36 27.12 -5.54 -12.21
N GLN A 37 28.36 -5.18 -11.88
CA GLN A 37 29.20 -5.95 -10.95
C GLN A 37 28.59 -6.01 -9.55
N LEU A 38 28.12 -4.88 -9.02
CA LEU A 38 27.49 -4.77 -7.71
C LEU A 38 26.24 -5.64 -7.62
N ILE A 39 25.35 -5.56 -8.60
CA ILE A 39 24.12 -6.36 -8.66
C ILE A 39 24.45 -7.85 -8.69
N LYS A 40 25.33 -8.29 -9.60
CA LYS A 40 25.74 -9.70 -9.69
C LYS A 40 26.35 -10.22 -8.40
N GLN A 41 27.21 -9.43 -7.75
CA GLN A 41 27.80 -9.79 -6.47
C GLN A 41 26.75 -9.89 -5.36
N THR A 42 25.88 -8.90 -5.26
CA THR A 42 24.84 -8.82 -4.23
C THR A 42 23.85 -9.98 -4.35
N LEU A 43 23.39 -10.28 -5.58
CA LEU A 43 22.49 -11.40 -5.84
C LEU A 43 23.12 -12.75 -5.44
N ARG A 44 24.41 -12.97 -5.73
CA ARG A 44 25.13 -14.17 -5.27
C ARG A 44 25.23 -14.24 -3.75
N GLN A 45 25.49 -13.11 -3.09
CA GLN A 45 25.62 -13.05 -1.62
C GLN A 45 24.31 -13.40 -0.92
N ILE A 46 23.16 -12.97 -1.46
CA ILE A 46 21.84 -13.32 -0.92
C ILE A 46 21.37 -14.72 -1.32
N GLY A 47 22.21 -15.52 -1.98
CA GLY A 47 21.95 -16.93 -2.27
C GLY A 47 21.39 -17.23 -3.67
N LEU A 48 21.37 -16.27 -4.59
CA LEU A 48 20.98 -16.55 -5.97
C LEU A 48 22.05 -17.38 -6.68
N ALA A 49 21.81 -18.68 -6.79
CA ALA A 49 22.74 -19.63 -7.41
C ALA A 49 22.76 -19.53 -8.95
N THR A 50 21.62 -19.19 -9.55
CA THR A 50 21.47 -19.13 -11.01
C THR A 50 22.24 -17.93 -11.59
N PRO A 51 23.09 -18.12 -12.62
CA PRO A 51 23.79 -17.00 -13.23
C PRO A 51 22.86 -15.96 -13.85
N VAL A 52 23.24 -14.69 -13.71
CA VAL A 52 22.60 -13.57 -14.41
C VAL A 52 23.00 -13.59 -15.89
N ARG A 53 22.00 -13.62 -16.78
CA ARG A 53 22.18 -13.54 -18.23
C ARG A 53 22.29 -12.09 -18.70
N THR A 54 21.34 -11.26 -18.32
CA THR A 54 21.25 -9.85 -18.74
C THR A 54 20.71 -8.98 -17.60
N ILE A 55 21.13 -7.71 -17.60
CA ILE A 55 20.54 -6.65 -16.79
C ILE A 55 20.18 -5.52 -17.74
N THR A 56 18.91 -5.12 -17.77
CA THR A 56 18.41 -4.11 -18.72
C THR A 56 17.47 -3.12 -18.04
N PRO A 57 17.47 -1.83 -18.43
CA PRO A 57 16.50 -0.86 -17.90
C PRO A 57 15.07 -1.29 -18.22
N THR A 58 14.16 -1.11 -17.26
CA THR A 58 12.72 -1.41 -17.45
C THR A 58 11.93 -0.25 -18.06
N GLY A 59 12.43 0.97 -17.90
CA GLY A 59 11.64 2.19 -18.13
C GLY A 59 10.69 2.56 -16.97
N ILE A 60 10.72 1.82 -15.86
CA ILE A 60 9.96 2.11 -14.64
C ILE A 60 10.90 2.76 -13.63
N GLY A 61 10.97 4.09 -13.67
CA GLY A 61 11.86 4.85 -12.79
C GLY A 61 13.28 4.29 -12.80
N GLU A 62 13.79 3.88 -11.63
CA GLU A 62 15.15 3.35 -11.50
C GLU A 62 15.26 1.81 -11.60
N LEU A 63 14.16 1.08 -11.83
CA LEU A 63 14.18 -0.37 -11.85
C LEU A 63 14.92 -0.95 -13.07
N LEU A 64 15.77 -1.94 -12.79
CA LEU A 64 16.42 -2.78 -13.77
C LEU A 64 15.80 -4.18 -13.74
N MET A 65 15.64 -4.79 -14.91
CA MET A 65 15.25 -6.18 -15.05
C MET A 65 16.49 -7.05 -15.12
N VAL A 66 16.61 -8.00 -14.20
CA VAL A 66 17.61 -9.05 -14.21
C VAL A 66 16.97 -10.30 -14.78
N THR A 67 17.48 -10.80 -15.90
CA THR A 67 17.06 -12.10 -16.45
C THR A 67 18.13 -13.13 -16.17
N LEU A 68 17.72 -14.27 -15.63
CA LEU A 68 18.58 -15.39 -15.28
C LEU A 68 18.78 -16.32 -16.48
N THR A 69 19.79 -17.19 -16.42
CA THR A 69 20.01 -18.20 -17.47
C THR A 69 18.88 -19.22 -17.60
N THR A 70 18.04 -19.38 -16.57
CA THR A 70 16.81 -20.19 -16.59
C THR A 70 15.67 -19.52 -17.39
N GLY A 71 15.77 -18.22 -17.65
CA GLY A 71 14.70 -17.41 -18.25
C GLY A 71 13.82 -16.68 -17.23
N GLU A 72 13.90 -17.03 -15.94
CA GLU A 72 13.25 -16.30 -14.85
C GLU A 72 13.81 -14.88 -14.75
N SER A 73 12.99 -13.94 -14.27
CA SER A 73 13.39 -12.54 -14.12
C SER A 73 12.92 -11.95 -12.80
N LEU A 74 13.69 -10.98 -12.31
CA LEU A 74 13.40 -10.17 -11.13
C LEU A 74 13.72 -8.71 -11.42
N LEU A 75 13.20 -7.79 -10.60
CA LEU A 75 13.53 -6.37 -10.67
C LEU A 75 14.47 -5.97 -9.53
N ILE A 76 15.40 -5.06 -9.80
CA ILE A 76 16.37 -4.58 -8.82
C ILE A 76 16.72 -3.12 -9.06
N THR A 77 17.07 -2.37 -8.01
CA THR A 77 17.63 -1.02 -8.14
C THR A 77 19.13 -1.05 -8.48
N PRO A 78 19.70 0.01 -9.09
CA PRO A 78 21.11 0.03 -9.50
C PRO A 78 22.09 -0.11 -8.33
N ASP A 79 21.71 0.41 -7.16
CA ASP A 79 22.45 0.29 -5.91
C ASP A 79 22.31 -1.10 -5.23
N ALA A 80 21.57 -2.01 -5.86
CA ALA A 80 21.25 -3.35 -5.37
C ALA A 80 20.57 -3.38 -3.99
N ARG A 81 19.98 -2.26 -3.55
CA ARG A 81 19.33 -2.14 -2.23
C ARG A 81 17.92 -2.70 -2.21
N TYR A 82 17.18 -2.62 -3.32
CA TYR A 82 15.81 -3.08 -3.39
C TYR A 82 15.64 -4.12 -4.48
N VAL A 83 14.94 -5.20 -4.17
CA VAL A 83 14.66 -6.31 -5.08
C VAL A 83 13.17 -6.64 -5.06
N ILE A 84 12.60 -6.93 -6.23
CA ILE A 84 11.23 -7.38 -6.39
C ILE A 84 11.27 -8.69 -7.15
N ASN A 85 10.84 -9.78 -6.52
CA ASN A 85 10.81 -11.10 -7.13
C ASN A 85 9.54 -11.29 -7.99
N ALA A 86 9.39 -10.43 -9.00
CA ALA A 86 8.31 -10.44 -9.96
C ALA A 86 8.77 -9.78 -11.26
N THR A 87 7.94 -9.86 -12.30
CA THR A 87 8.13 -9.15 -13.56
C THR A 87 7.18 -7.97 -13.66
N ALA A 88 7.57 -6.95 -14.42
CA ALA A 88 6.68 -5.86 -14.79
C ALA A 88 5.81 -6.27 -15.98
N GLU A 89 4.50 -6.30 -15.76
CA GLU A 89 3.51 -6.59 -16.80
C GLU A 89 2.97 -5.28 -17.36
N PRO A 90 2.84 -5.15 -18.70
CA PRO A 90 2.18 -4.00 -19.29
C PRO A 90 0.75 -3.87 -18.76
N ASN A 91 0.36 -2.66 -18.37
CA ASN A 91 -1.03 -2.38 -18.01
C ASN A 91 -1.91 -2.57 -19.25
N PRO A 92 -2.97 -3.41 -19.20
CA PRO A 92 -3.83 -3.69 -20.35
C PRO A 92 -4.76 -2.54 -20.73
N SER A 93 -4.82 -1.47 -19.92
CA SER A 93 -5.65 -0.29 -20.19
C SER A 93 -5.06 0.59 -21.29
N THR A 94 -5.91 1.40 -21.93
CA THR A 94 -5.44 2.50 -22.79
C THR A 94 -4.70 3.53 -21.95
N ILE A 95 -3.42 3.76 -22.24
CA ILE A 95 -2.58 4.69 -21.49
C ILE A 95 -2.58 6.08 -22.13
N HIS A 96 -2.99 7.07 -21.36
CA HIS A 96 -2.81 8.49 -21.67
C HIS A 96 -1.57 9.06 -20.95
N ALA A 97 -0.88 10.00 -21.58
CA ALA A 97 0.29 10.62 -20.97
C ALA A 97 -0.11 11.39 -19.69
N ILE A 98 0.51 11.06 -18.58
CA ILE A 98 0.36 11.78 -17.30
C ILE A 98 1.35 12.95 -17.29
N ASN A 99 0.89 14.13 -16.88
CA ASN A 99 1.74 15.32 -16.78
C ASN A 99 2.88 15.05 -15.76
N PRO A 100 4.17 15.20 -16.14
CA PRO A 100 5.28 15.01 -15.21
C PRO A 100 5.22 15.88 -13.96
N ALA A 101 4.59 17.06 -14.02
CA ALA A 101 4.46 17.96 -12.87
C ALA A 101 3.61 17.38 -11.72
N ILE A 102 2.70 16.44 -12.00
CA ILE A 102 1.88 15.78 -10.96
C ILE A 102 2.49 14.46 -10.49
N MET A 103 3.51 13.93 -11.17
CA MET A 103 4.24 12.73 -10.78
C MET A 103 5.45 13.07 -9.88
N SER A 104 5.24 13.93 -8.90
CA SER A 104 6.33 14.43 -8.04
C SER A 104 6.86 13.34 -7.09
N ASP A 105 8.18 13.33 -6.86
CA ASP A 105 8.78 12.47 -5.85
C ASP A 105 8.46 13.00 -4.44
N LYS A 106 7.98 12.11 -3.56
CA LYS A 106 7.73 12.40 -2.14
C LYS A 106 8.39 11.35 -1.24
N PRO A 107 8.55 11.63 0.07
CA PRO A 107 9.06 10.64 1.00
C PRO A 107 8.28 9.32 0.97
N THR A 108 8.99 8.21 1.14
CA THR A 108 8.43 6.87 1.17
C THR A 108 7.27 6.75 2.17
N GLY A 109 6.24 5.99 1.79
CA GLY A 109 5.02 5.78 2.59
C GLY A 109 4.07 6.97 2.64
N THR A 110 4.36 8.08 1.94
CA THR A 110 3.41 9.19 1.77
C THR A 110 2.36 8.83 0.72
N PRO A 111 1.06 9.13 0.93
CA PRO A 111 0.07 9.04 -0.15
C PRO A 111 0.43 9.95 -1.33
N ILE A 112 0.10 9.52 -2.54
CA ILE A 112 0.24 10.40 -3.72
C ILE A 112 -0.78 11.55 -3.68
N ASP A 113 -0.54 12.59 -4.46
CA ASP A 113 -1.49 13.69 -4.62
C ASP A 113 -2.76 13.28 -5.39
N GLU A 114 -3.87 13.95 -5.09
CA GLU A 114 -5.18 13.62 -5.66
C GLU A 114 -5.19 13.72 -7.20
N ASP A 115 -4.53 14.75 -7.77
CA ASP A 115 -4.43 14.90 -9.23
C ASP A 115 -3.69 13.71 -9.89
N HIS A 116 -2.63 13.22 -9.23
CA HIS A 116 -1.89 12.05 -9.71
C HIS A 116 -2.74 10.79 -9.59
N LYS A 117 -3.46 10.62 -8.48
CA LYS A 117 -4.40 9.52 -8.28
C LYS A 117 -5.47 9.49 -9.37
N ILE A 118 -6.09 10.63 -9.68
CA ILE A 118 -7.11 10.75 -10.73
C ILE A 118 -6.54 10.31 -12.08
N ALA A 119 -5.33 10.77 -12.42
CA ALA A 119 -4.67 10.39 -13.68
C ALA A 119 -4.31 8.89 -13.74
N LEU A 120 -3.83 8.30 -12.64
CA LEU A 120 -3.57 6.85 -12.56
C LEU A 120 -4.85 6.05 -12.77
N LEU A 121 -5.92 6.39 -12.06
CA LEU A 121 -7.19 5.68 -12.14
C LEU A 121 -7.79 5.73 -13.55
N ALA A 122 -7.66 6.86 -14.26
CA ALA A 122 -8.08 6.99 -15.65
C ALA A 122 -7.34 6.00 -16.59
N ASN A 123 -6.07 5.73 -16.29
CA ASN A 123 -5.21 4.79 -17.01
C ASN A 123 -5.30 3.34 -16.50
N MET A 124 -6.19 3.01 -15.56
CA MET A 124 -6.27 1.67 -14.94
C MET A 124 -7.67 1.02 -15.08
N ASN A 125 -8.46 1.49 -16.05
CA ASN A 125 -9.86 1.08 -16.23
C ASN A 125 -10.07 -0.39 -16.66
N ALA A 126 -9.04 -1.07 -17.18
CA ALA A 126 -9.10 -2.50 -17.51
C ALA A 126 -8.81 -3.41 -16.31
N LEU A 127 -8.47 -2.84 -15.14
CA LEU A 127 -8.15 -3.58 -13.92
C LEU A 127 -9.37 -3.59 -12.98
N PRO A 128 -10.13 -4.70 -12.90
CA PRO A 128 -11.46 -4.72 -12.27
C PRO A 128 -11.46 -4.49 -10.76
N LEU A 129 -10.33 -4.70 -10.09
CA LEU A 129 -10.18 -4.50 -8.64
C LEU A 129 -9.62 -3.13 -8.28
N VAL A 130 -9.30 -2.30 -9.28
CA VAL A 130 -8.86 -0.91 -9.10
C VAL A 130 -10.07 -0.01 -9.21
N THR A 131 -10.48 0.57 -8.08
CA THR A 131 -11.67 1.42 -7.95
C THR A 131 -11.28 2.86 -7.55
N PRO A 132 -12.22 3.81 -7.54
CA PRO A 132 -11.96 5.17 -7.03
C PRO A 132 -11.44 5.21 -5.58
N ASP A 133 -11.72 4.17 -4.79
CA ASP A 133 -11.25 4.01 -3.42
C ASP A 133 -9.84 3.41 -3.33
N THR A 134 -9.21 3.06 -4.46
CA THR A 134 -7.80 2.63 -4.49
C THR A 134 -6.93 3.76 -4.00
N VAL A 135 -5.99 3.44 -3.13
CA VAL A 135 -5.02 4.40 -2.61
C VAL A 135 -3.63 3.96 -3.01
N PHE A 136 -2.78 4.95 -3.26
CA PHE A 136 -1.44 4.77 -3.77
C PHE A 136 -0.46 5.51 -2.87
N PHE A 137 0.70 4.92 -2.65
CA PHE A 137 1.76 5.43 -1.79
C PHE A 137 3.09 5.44 -2.54
N HIS A 138 3.90 6.47 -2.29
CA HIS A 138 5.27 6.51 -2.78
C HIS A 138 6.10 5.40 -2.13
N THR A 139 6.79 4.59 -2.93
CA THR A 139 7.77 3.63 -2.41
C THR A 139 9.13 4.30 -2.21
N SER A 140 10.11 3.56 -1.70
CA SER A 140 11.49 4.01 -1.66
C SER A 140 12.20 3.95 -3.02
N ILE A 141 11.53 3.43 -4.06
CA ILE A 141 12.01 3.36 -5.44
C ILE A 141 11.29 4.44 -6.24
N LYS A 142 12.06 5.39 -6.79
CA LYS A 142 11.49 6.48 -7.61
C LYS A 142 10.75 5.95 -8.82
N GLY A 143 9.64 6.61 -9.16
CA GLY A 143 8.79 6.18 -10.28
C GLY A 143 8.00 4.88 -10.03
N LEU A 144 8.09 4.29 -8.84
CA LEU A 144 7.33 3.12 -8.44
C LEU A 144 6.41 3.46 -7.27
N LEU A 145 5.14 3.16 -7.42
CA LEU A 145 4.10 3.35 -6.41
C LEU A 145 3.63 2.00 -5.90
N TRP A 146 3.21 1.97 -4.65
CA TRP A 146 2.51 0.84 -4.04
C TRP A 146 1.03 1.18 -3.94
N ALA A 147 0.18 0.21 -4.19
CA ALA A 147 -1.26 0.37 -4.12
C ALA A 147 -1.93 -0.86 -3.51
N VAL A 148 -3.19 -0.69 -3.11
CA VAL A 148 -4.02 -1.79 -2.60
C VAL A 148 -5.34 -1.82 -3.33
N ALA A 149 -5.64 -2.96 -3.94
CA ALA A 149 -6.88 -3.19 -4.66
C ALA A 149 -8.10 -3.26 -3.71
N GLN A 150 -9.32 -3.25 -4.25
CA GLN A 150 -10.55 -3.26 -3.47
C GLN A 150 -10.65 -4.48 -2.54
N ASN A 151 -10.18 -5.64 -3.00
CA ASN A 151 -10.15 -6.89 -2.23
C ASN A 151 -9.02 -6.96 -1.19
N GLY A 152 -8.21 -5.91 -1.04
CA GLY A 152 -7.08 -5.86 -0.10
C GLY A 152 -5.77 -6.40 -0.65
N THR A 153 -5.71 -6.85 -1.90
CA THR A 153 -4.45 -7.32 -2.51
C THR A 153 -3.52 -6.14 -2.82
N PRO A 154 -2.30 -6.11 -2.26
CA PRO A 154 -1.31 -5.12 -2.62
C PRO A 154 -0.72 -5.39 -4.01
N PHE A 155 -0.32 -4.33 -4.69
CA PHE A 155 0.41 -4.41 -5.95
C PHE A 155 1.28 -3.17 -6.13
N LEU A 156 2.26 -3.24 -7.03
CA LEU A 156 3.07 -2.10 -7.41
C LEU A 156 2.69 -1.64 -8.82
N VAL A 157 2.84 -0.34 -9.08
CA VAL A 157 2.51 0.28 -10.36
C VAL A 157 3.53 1.35 -10.69
N SER A 158 3.91 1.47 -11.96
CA SER A 158 4.74 2.59 -12.40
C SER A 158 3.99 3.91 -12.21
N ALA A 159 4.69 4.99 -11.88
CA ALA A 159 4.08 6.30 -11.63
C ALA A 159 3.30 6.86 -12.84
N ASP A 160 3.56 6.36 -14.04
CA ASP A 160 2.84 6.71 -15.27
C ASP A 160 1.75 5.70 -15.67
N ALA A 161 1.43 4.75 -14.78
CA ALA A 161 0.46 3.67 -14.96
C ALA A 161 0.75 2.68 -16.12
N ARG A 162 1.93 2.71 -16.75
CA ARG A 162 2.23 1.81 -17.87
C ARG A 162 2.44 0.36 -17.48
N TYR A 163 2.87 0.09 -16.25
CA TYR A 163 3.21 -1.24 -15.80
C TYR A 163 2.63 -1.54 -14.43
N VAL A 164 2.22 -2.79 -14.23
CA VAL A 164 1.78 -3.36 -12.95
C VAL A 164 2.72 -4.50 -12.58
N ILE A 165 3.07 -4.61 -11.31
CA ILE A 165 3.96 -5.65 -10.78
C ILE A 165 3.28 -6.33 -9.58
N GLY A 166 3.10 -7.64 -9.68
CA GLY A 166 2.52 -8.49 -8.65
C GLY A 166 3.58 -9.04 -7.68
N GLY A 167 4.17 -8.17 -6.86
CA GLY A 167 5.16 -8.56 -5.86
C GLY A 167 5.47 -7.43 -4.88
N ASP A 168 6.34 -7.71 -3.91
CA ASP A 168 6.72 -6.76 -2.87
C ASP A 168 8.14 -6.23 -3.05
N VAL A 169 8.36 -5.00 -2.59
CA VAL A 169 9.69 -4.41 -2.49
C VAL A 169 10.40 -5.00 -1.27
N SER A 170 11.38 -5.85 -1.52
CA SER A 170 12.25 -6.39 -0.48
C SER A 170 13.55 -5.60 -0.39
N VAL A 171 14.05 -5.41 0.83
CA VAL A 171 15.31 -4.72 1.09
C VAL A 171 16.45 -5.74 1.12
N ILE A 172 17.59 -5.38 0.53
CA ILE A 172 18.86 -6.06 0.71
C ILE A 172 19.75 -5.15 1.55
N ALA A 173 20.19 -5.67 2.70
CA ALA A 173 21.08 -4.95 3.60
C ALA A 173 22.10 -5.90 4.22
N ASN A 174 23.34 -5.46 4.34
CA ASN A 174 24.43 -6.25 4.92
C ASN A 174 24.61 -7.64 4.28
N GLY A 175 24.43 -7.71 2.95
CA GLY A 175 24.53 -8.97 2.18
C GLY A 175 23.41 -9.98 2.46
N LYS A 176 22.29 -9.55 3.04
CA LYS A 176 21.13 -10.40 3.35
C LYS A 176 19.85 -9.80 2.81
N LEU A 177 18.91 -10.66 2.45
CA LEU A 177 17.53 -10.27 2.14
C LEU A 177 16.80 -9.98 3.46
N GLY A 178 16.37 -8.74 3.65
CA GLY A 178 15.82 -8.16 4.89
C GLY A 178 14.29 -8.09 4.96
N GLY A 179 13.57 -8.74 4.04
CA GLY A 179 12.10 -8.67 3.97
C GLY A 179 11.60 -7.32 3.42
N LEU A 180 10.37 -6.94 3.79
CA LEU A 180 9.73 -5.69 3.36
C LEU A 180 10.50 -4.45 3.79
N ASP A 181 10.33 -3.34 3.06
CA ASP A 181 10.86 -2.04 3.45
C ASP A 181 10.14 -1.48 4.68
N THR A 182 10.75 -1.67 5.85
CA THR A 182 10.22 -1.21 7.14
C THR A 182 10.01 0.30 7.23
N ALA A 183 10.81 1.10 6.51
CA ALA A 183 10.64 2.56 6.49
C ALA A 183 9.38 2.94 5.70
N PHE A 184 9.15 2.29 4.56
CA PHE A 184 7.92 2.41 3.78
C PHE A 184 6.71 1.94 4.60
N GLU A 185 6.76 0.74 5.19
CA GLU A 185 5.65 0.16 5.95
C GLU A 185 5.26 1.05 7.13
N THR A 186 6.23 1.49 7.94
CA THR A 186 5.98 2.35 9.10
C THR A 186 5.33 3.67 8.68
N ALA A 187 5.85 4.32 7.63
CA ALA A 187 5.30 5.59 7.15
C ALA A 187 3.89 5.41 6.56
N LYS A 188 3.68 4.41 5.69
CA LYS A 188 2.36 4.06 5.12
C LYS A 188 1.34 3.81 6.22
N ASN A 189 1.71 3.01 7.21
CA ASN A 189 0.83 2.65 8.32
C ASN A 189 0.47 3.89 9.15
N ARG A 190 1.44 4.76 9.46
CA ARG A 190 1.19 6.02 10.16
C ARG A 190 0.20 6.90 9.40
N HIS A 191 0.41 7.10 8.10
CA HIS A 191 -0.50 7.88 7.27
C HIS A 191 -1.91 7.26 7.25
N THR A 192 -1.99 5.93 7.18
CA THR A 192 -3.26 5.21 7.18
C THR A 192 -4.01 5.35 8.50
N LEU A 193 -3.32 5.14 9.63
CA LEU A 193 -3.90 5.26 10.98
C LEU A 193 -4.41 6.69 11.27
N ALA A 194 -3.75 7.71 10.72
CA ALA A 194 -4.17 9.11 10.85
C ALA A 194 -5.49 9.43 10.12
N THR A 195 -5.93 8.60 9.16
CA THR A 195 -7.20 8.79 8.45
C THR A 195 -8.42 8.22 9.17
N LEU A 196 -8.19 7.42 10.22
CA LEU A 196 -9.26 6.70 10.92
C LEU A 196 -10.18 7.67 11.63
N ASP A 197 -11.49 7.41 11.54
CA ASP A 197 -12.48 8.17 12.30
C ASP A 197 -12.50 7.67 13.75
N PRO A 198 -12.14 8.50 14.75
CA PRO A 198 -12.17 8.11 16.15
C PRO A 198 -13.56 7.67 16.64
N ALA A 199 -14.64 8.20 16.04
CA ALA A 199 -16.00 7.83 16.39
C ALA A 199 -16.34 6.37 16.02
N ASN A 200 -15.56 5.77 15.11
CA ASN A 200 -15.69 4.39 14.66
C ASN A 200 -14.57 3.49 15.22
N LEU A 201 -13.79 3.97 16.20
CA LEU A 201 -12.88 3.15 17.00
C LEU A 201 -13.54 2.77 18.33
N THR A 202 -13.10 1.69 18.96
CA THR A 202 -13.40 1.45 20.39
C THR A 202 -12.18 1.82 21.20
N ILE A 203 -12.27 2.89 21.98
CA ILE A 203 -11.14 3.49 22.68
C ILE A 203 -11.21 3.10 24.16
N TYR A 204 -10.14 2.47 24.65
CA TYR A 204 -9.90 2.22 26.06
C TYR A 204 -8.83 3.22 26.53
N PRO A 205 -9.22 4.35 27.13
CA PRO A 205 -8.30 5.40 27.51
C PRO A 205 -7.44 4.99 28.72
N ALA A 206 -6.16 5.37 28.69
CA ALA A 206 -5.36 5.45 29.91
C ALA A 206 -5.73 6.70 30.72
N LYS A 207 -5.54 6.65 32.05
CA LYS A 207 -5.76 7.82 32.91
C LYS A 207 -4.68 8.89 32.69
N ASP A 208 -3.43 8.46 32.66
CA ASP A 208 -2.25 9.29 32.40
C ASP A 208 -1.60 8.76 31.11
N GLU A 209 -2.06 9.24 29.95
CA GLU A 209 -1.63 8.74 28.64
C GLU A 209 -0.14 9.04 28.38
N ARG A 210 0.62 7.97 28.14
CA ARG A 210 2.05 7.98 27.80
C ARG A 210 2.32 7.44 26.40
N ALA A 211 1.44 6.58 25.90
CA ALA A 211 1.52 6.01 24.56
C ALA A 211 0.14 5.63 24.04
N VAL A 212 0.01 5.56 22.72
CA VAL A 212 -1.18 5.09 22.00
C VAL A 212 -0.82 3.85 21.18
N VAL A 213 -1.71 2.87 21.19
CA VAL A 213 -1.61 1.68 20.35
C VAL A 213 -2.90 1.46 19.57
N TYR A 214 -2.78 1.12 18.29
CA TYR A 214 -3.88 0.72 17.43
C TYR A 214 -3.93 -0.80 17.31
N VAL A 215 -5.12 -1.38 17.44
CA VAL A 215 -5.30 -2.84 17.40
C VAL A 215 -6.42 -3.19 16.45
N ALA A 216 -6.10 -3.77 15.29
CA ALA A 216 -7.09 -4.42 14.44
C ALA A 216 -7.46 -5.77 15.05
N THR A 217 -8.75 -5.97 15.34
CA THR A 217 -9.22 -7.11 16.13
C THR A 217 -10.43 -7.79 15.52
N ASP A 218 -10.54 -9.09 15.78
CA ASP A 218 -11.75 -9.89 15.55
C ASP A 218 -12.21 -10.49 16.89
N ILE A 219 -13.53 -10.57 17.14
CA ILE A 219 -14.11 -11.11 18.38
C ILE A 219 -14.02 -12.65 18.49
N ASN A 220 -13.82 -13.37 17.39
CA ASN A 220 -13.68 -14.83 17.34
C ASN A 220 -12.22 -15.30 17.29
N CYS A 221 -11.29 -14.39 17.00
CA CYS A 221 -9.84 -14.61 17.06
C CYS A 221 -9.33 -14.93 18.48
N PRO A 222 -8.70 -16.09 18.75
CA PRO A 222 -8.21 -16.46 20.08
C PRO A 222 -7.15 -15.51 20.64
N TYR A 223 -6.17 -15.09 19.82
CA TYR A 223 -5.10 -14.17 20.25
C TYR A 223 -5.62 -12.76 20.54
N CYS A 224 -6.69 -12.35 19.84
CA CYS A 224 -7.38 -11.09 20.08
C CYS A 224 -8.00 -11.09 21.48
N LYS A 225 -8.63 -12.20 21.90
CA LYS A 225 -9.14 -12.36 23.27
C LYS A 225 -8.04 -12.32 24.32
N ILE A 226 -6.83 -12.84 24.02
CA ILE A 226 -5.67 -12.76 24.91
C ILE A 226 -5.24 -11.30 25.09
N LEU A 227 -5.02 -10.57 24.00
CA LEU A 227 -4.68 -9.14 24.06
C LEU A 227 -5.77 -8.34 24.78
N HIS A 228 -7.04 -8.60 24.47
CA HIS A 228 -8.18 -7.89 25.06
C HIS A 228 -8.24 -8.04 26.58
N LYS A 229 -7.93 -9.23 27.12
CA LYS A 229 -7.82 -9.46 28.56
C LYS A 229 -6.70 -8.64 29.22
N ASN A 230 -5.67 -8.25 28.45
CA ASN A 230 -4.54 -7.46 28.92
C ASN A 230 -4.78 -5.94 28.86
N ILE A 231 -5.86 -5.47 28.20
CA ILE A 231 -6.16 -4.03 28.08
C ILE A 231 -6.15 -3.29 29.43
N PRO A 232 -6.74 -3.82 30.54
CA PRO A 232 -6.69 -3.14 31.83
C PRO A 232 -5.26 -2.90 32.36
N ASN A 233 -4.33 -3.82 32.08
CA ASN A 233 -2.92 -3.68 32.45
C ASN A 233 -2.21 -2.65 31.54
N LEU A 234 -2.53 -2.62 30.24
CA LEU A 234 -2.01 -1.60 29.31
C LEU A 234 -2.45 -0.20 29.74
N THR A 235 -3.75 0.02 30.00
CA THR A 235 -4.27 1.32 30.41
C THR A 235 -3.76 1.76 31.78
N ALA A 236 -3.57 0.83 32.72
CA ALA A 236 -2.92 1.10 34.01
C ALA A 236 -1.46 1.52 33.88
N LYS A 237 -0.76 1.08 32.82
CA LYS A 237 0.62 1.48 32.50
C LYS A 237 0.70 2.77 31.66
N GLY A 238 -0.41 3.44 31.40
CA GLY A 238 -0.45 4.69 30.63
C GLY A 238 -0.64 4.49 29.13
N ILE A 239 -1.07 3.32 28.66
CA ILE A 239 -1.26 3.04 27.23
C ILE A 239 -2.74 3.12 26.86
N THR A 240 -3.10 4.07 26.00
CA THR A 240 -4.45 4.12 25.41
C THR A 240 -4.55 3.15 24.24
N VAL A 241 -5.56 2.27 24.27
CA VAL A 241 -5.79 1.26 23.24
C VAL A 241 -6.93 1.71 22.32
N LYS A 242 -6.63 1.89 21.04
CA LYS A 242 -7.57 2.25 19.98
C LYS A 242 -7.88 1.02 19.13
N VAL A 243 -9.04 0.42 19.33
CA VAL A 243 -9.45 -0.80 18.64
C VAL A 243 -10.14 -0.50 17.31
N ILE A 244 -9.65 -1.15 16.25
CA ILE A 244 -10.22 -1.18 14.91
C ILE A 244 -10.95 -2.52 14.75
N GLY A 245 -12.25 -2.48 14.48
CA GLY A 245 -13.00 -3.69 14.19
C GLY A 245 -12.62 -4.25 12.81
N TYR A 246 -12.11 -5.48 12.77
CA TYR A 246 -11.62 -6.12 11.55
C TYR A 246 -12.04 -7.60 11.52
N PRO A 247 -13.26 -7.91 11.04
CA PRO A 247 -13.78 -9.27 11.01
C PRO A 247 -13.08 -10.10 9.92
N VAL A 248 -12.29 -11.09 10.33
CA VAL A 248 -11.59 -12.06 9.48
C VAL A 248 -12.32 -13.41 9.46
N TYR A 249 -13.04 -13.75 10.52
CA TYR A 249 -13.84 -14.98 10.60
C TYR A 249 -15.23 -14.76 10.02
N ASP A 250 -15.77 -15.74 9.28
CA ASP A 250 -17.07 -15.64 8.58
C ASP A 250 -18.25 -15.33 9.54
N GLU A 251 -18.17 -15.78 10.79
CA GLU A 251 -19.17 -15.54 11.82
C GLU A 251 -19.08 -14.15 12.48
N SER A 252 -17.99 -13.40 12.27
CA SER A 252 -17.70 -12.13 12.95
C SER A 252 -18.41 -10.88 12.40
N PRO A 253 -18.65 -10.70 11.08
CA PRO A 253 -19.20 -9.46 10.53
C PRO A 253 -20.52 -9.03 11.17
N LYS A 254 -21.48 -9.95 11.31
CA LYS A 254 -22.79 -9.64 11.89
C LYS A 254 -22.70 -9.20 13.36
N PRO A 255 -22.14 -9.98 14.29
CA PRO A 255 -22.04 -9.57 15.70
C PRO A 255 -21.13 -8.35 15.90
N MET A 256 -20.03 -8.20 15.14
CA MET A 256 -19.20 -7.01 15.24
C MET A 256 -19.93 -5.75 14.75
N ARG A 257 -20.74 -5.85 13.69
CA ARG A 257 -21.60 -4.73 13.27
C ARG A 257 -22.54 -4.31 14.40
N GLN A 258 -23.13 -5.26 15.13
CA GLN A 258 -24.01 -4.95 16.28
C GLN A 258 -23.32 -4.13 17.37
N ILE A 259 -22.04 -4.42 17.63
CA ILE A 259 -21.22 -3.66 18.58
C ILE A 259 -21.01 -2.23 18.06
N TRP A 260 -20.65 -2.07 16.79
CA TRP A 260 -20.33 -0.78 16.18
C TRP A 260 -21.55 0.11 15.87
N CYS A 261 -22.78 -0.42 15.92
CA CYS A 261 -23.99 0.39 15.90
C CYS A 261 -24.14 1.26 17.15
N GLU A 262 -23.57 0.86 18.29
CA GLU A 262 -23.50 1.73 19.46
C GLU A 262 -22.51 2.87 19.18
N ARG A 263 -22.97 4.12 19.31
CA ARG A 263 -22.18 5.33 19.03
C ARG A 263 -21.42 5.83 20.25
N ASP A 264 -21.93 5.56 21.45
CA ASP A 264 -21.23 5.90 22.68
C ASP A 264 -20.03 4.95 22.90
N ASN A 265 -18.83 5.52 23.00
CA ASN A 265 -17.61 4.75 23.13
C ASN A 265 -17.61 3.82 24.36
N ALA A 266 -18.11 4.31 25.51
CA ALA A 266 -18.09 3.54 26.75
C ALA A 266 -19.07 2.35 26.69
N LYS A 267 -20.25 2.54 26.08
CA LYS A 267 -21.21 1.45 25.84
C LYS A 267 -20.66 0.46 24.80
N ARG A 268 -20.05 0.93 23.71
CA ARG A 268 -19.41 0.08 22.70
C ARG A 268 -18.29 -0.77 23.30
N ALA A 269 -17.44 -0.18 24.15
CA ALA A 269 -16.39 -0.89 24.87
C ALA A 269 -16.96 -2.02 25.74
N LYS A 270 -18.06 -1.77 26.47
CA LYS A 270 -18.74 -2.82 27.26
C LYS A 270 -19.29 -3.96 26.39
N LEU A 271 -19.86 -3.65 25.22
CA LEU A 271 -20.33 -4.67 24.27
C LEU A 271 -19.16 -5.47 23.71
N LEU A 272 -18.03 -4.83 23.39
CA LEU A 272 -16.83 -5.50 22.93
C LEU A 272 -16.23 -6.42 24.03
N ASP A 273 -16.19 -5.97 25.28
CA ASP A 273 -15.73 -6.77 26.42
C ASP A 273 -16.55 -8.04 26.61
N LEU A 274 -17.88 -7.95 26.44
CA LEU A 274 -18.79 -9.09 26.51
C LEU A 274 -18.54 -10.06 25.34
N ALA A 275 -18.43 -9.54 24.11
CA ALA A 275 -18.16 -10.34 22.92
C ALA A 275 -16.82 -11.09 23.01
N MET A 276 -15.78 -10.44 23.52
CA MET A 276 -14.46 -11.05 23.74
C MET A 276 -14.46 -12.16 24.80
N LYS A 277 -15.48 -12.19 25.67
CA LYS A 277 -15.75 -13.29 26.62
C LYS A 277 -16.65 -14.39 26.03
N GLY A 278 -17.05 -14.27 24.76
CA GLY A 278 -17.94 -15.21 24.08
C GLY A 278 -19.42 -14.96 24.34
N VAL A 279 -19.78 -13.84 24.98
CA VAL A 279 -21.19 -13.49 25.17
C VAL A 279 -21.73 -12.93 23.87
N LYS A 280 -22.85 -13.50 23.39
CA LYS A 280 -23.56 -12.97 22.23
C LYS A 280 -24.16 -11.61 22.59
N VAL A 281 -23.60 -10.57 21.98
CA VAL A 281 -24.11 -9.21 22.08
C VAL A 281 -25.01 -8.91 20.89
N GLY A 282 -26.12 -8.22 21.16
CA GLY A 282 -27.06 -7.77 20.14
C GLY A 282 -27.49 -6.35 20.46
N ASN A 283 -27.52 -5.50 19.44
CA ASN A 283 -28.13 -4.18 19.51
C ASN A 283 -29.27 -4.13 18.47
N GLN A 284 -30.09 -3.08 18.48
CA GLN A 284 -31.02 -2.84 17.38
C GLN A 284 -30.33 -1.88 16.40
N CYS A 285 -29.65 -2.43 15.40
CA CYS A 285 -29.16 -1.64 14.27
C CYS A 285 -30.28 -1.43 13.25
N GLY A 286 -30.42 -0.22 12.72
CA GLY A 286 -31.05 -0.03 11.41
C GLY A 286 -30.24 -0.74 10.32
N ASN A 287 -30.86 -0.96 9.15
CA ASN A 287 -30.17 -1.57 8.02
C ASN A 287 -28.98 -0.72 7.52
N ASP A 288 -29.04 0.60 7.73
CA ASP A 288 -28.02 1.57 7.28
C ASP A 288 -26.93 1.86 8.34
N ASP A 289 -27.08 1.34 9.56
CA ASP A 289 -26.11 1.53 10.66
C ASP A 289 -24.92 0.57 10.50
N ASN A 290 -24.00 0.90 9.60
CA ASN A 290 -22.77 0.14 9.38
C ASN A 290 -21.52 1.00 9.61
N HIS A 291 -21.30 1.44 10.85
CA HIS A 291 -20.11 2.20 11.23
C HIS A 291 -18.83 1.34 11.29
N LEU A 292 -18.98 0.02 11.26
CA LEU A 292 -17.85 -0.91 11.22
C LEU A 292 -17.10 -0.80 9.88
N SER A 293 -17.81 -0.71 8.76
CA SER A 293 -17.19 -0.72 7.42
C SER A 293 -16.34 0.51 7.11
N SER A 294 -16.64 1.66 7.73
CA SER A 294 -15.94 2.93 7.45
C SER A 294 -14.44 2.84 7.71
N ASN A 295 -14.04 2.34 8.88
CA ASN A 295 -12.61 2.17 9.19
C ASN A 295 -12.03 0.93 8.50
N ILE A 296 -12.80 -0.14 8.25
CA ILE A 296 -12.33 -1.31 7.48
C ILE A 296 -11.83 -0.89 6.09
N ALA A 297 -12.61 -0.05 5.38
CA ALA A 297 -12.22 0.43 4.06
C ALA A 297 -10.94 1.27 4.09
N LYS A 298 -10.76 2.07 5.15
CA LYS A 298 -9.59 2.95 5.35
C LYS A 298 -8.33 2.20 5.75
N VAL A 299 -8.44 1.07 6.45
CA VAL A 299 -7.26 0.28 6.87
C VAL A 299 -6.76 -0.71 5.83
N ARG A 300 -7.37 -0.80 4.64
CA ARG A 300 -6.84 -1.65 3.55
C ARG A 300 -5.34 -1.48 3.30
N PRO A 301 -4.76 -0.26 3.35
CA PRO A 301 -3.32 -0.09 3.16
C PRO A 301 -2.46 -0.72 4.25
N LEU A 302 -3.02 -1.01 5.43
CA LEU A 302 -2.32 -1.77 6.46
C LEU A 302 -2.08 -3.24 6.05
N ALA A 303 -2.72 -3.71 4.97
CA ALA A 303 -2.56 -5.07 4.42
C ALA A 303 -2.65 -6.15 5.51
N ILE A 304 -3.65 -6.03 6.40
CA ILE A 304 -3.81 -6.91 7.56
C ILE A 304 -4.13 -8.34 7.09
N ILE A 305 -3.18 -9.25 7.26
CA ILE A 305 -3.31 -10.68 6.94
C ILE A 305 -3.81 -11.54 8.12
N ALA A 306 -3.65 -11.04 9.35
CA ALA A 306 -4.02 -11.75 10.57
C ALA A 306 -4.43 -10.78 11.67
N THR A 307 -5.27 -11.25 12.59
CA THR A 307 -5.64 -10.51 13.81
C THR A 307 -5.11 -11.23 15.06
N PRO A 308 -4.71 -10.50 16.12
CA PRO A 308 -4.65 -9.05 16.17
C PRO A 308 -3.47 -8.51 15.35
N ALA A 309 -3.66 -7.38 14.66
CA ALA A 309 -2.55 -6.59 14.11
C ALA A 309 -2.39 -5.34 14.96
N VAL A 310 -1.19 -5.13 15.50
CA VAL A 310 -0.93 -4.15 16.56
C VAL A 310 0.09 -3.13 16.06
N TYR A 311 -0.26 -1.85 16.11
CA TYR A 311 0.56 -0.77 15.59
C TYR A 311 0.80 0.28 16.67
N GLY A 312 2.04 0.74 16.81
CA GLY A 312 2.33 1.97 17.56
C GLY A 312 1.73 3.18 16.84
N GLU A 313 1.56 4.29 17.56
CA GLU A 313 1.07 5.55 16.96
C GLU A 313 1.95 6.05 15.80
N ASN A 314 3.25 5.74 15.83
CA ASN A 314 4.17 6.07 14.76
C ASN A 314 4.03 5.18 13.50
N GLY A 315 3.11 4.21 13.49
CA GLY A 315 2.86 3.29 12.39
C GLY A 315 3.68 1.99 12.41
N GLU A 316 4.59 1.83 13.37
CA GLU A 316 5.41 0.63 13.47
C GLU A 316 4.56 -0.57 13.88
N LEU A 317 4.71 -1.69 13.17
CA LEU A 317 4.02 -2.95 13.45
C LEU A 317 4.73 -3.68 14.61
N PHE A 318 3.96 -4.13 15.59
CA PHE A 318 4.44 -4.99 16.66
C PHE A 318 4.38 -6.46 16.22
N GLU A 319 5.53 -7.11 16.13
CA GLU A 319 5.68 -8.52 15.74
C GLU A 319 5.94 -9.47 16.93
N GLY A 320 5.82 -8.96 18.16
CA GLY A 320 6.11 -9.71 19.39
C GLY A 320 4.90 -10.43 19.98
N ASN A 321 5.08 -10.96 21.19
CA ASN A 321 4.04 -11.69 21.91
C ASN A 321 3.08 -10.74 22.65
N VAL A 322 1.82 -10.74 22.26
CA VAL A 322 0.76 -9.91 22.88
C VAL A 322 0.36 -10.36 24.29
N ALA A 323 0.79 -11.55 24.73
CA ALA A 323 0.46 -12.12 26.03
C ALA A 323 1.40 -11.68 27.16
N ASN A 324 2.56 -11.10 26.85
CA ASN A 324 3.56 -10.70 27.82
C ASN A 324 3.85 -9.18 27.77
N ASP A 325 4.88 -8.74 28.50
CA ASP A 325 5.24 -7.32 28.59
C ASP A 325 6.02 -6.78 27.38
N GLU A 326 6.24 -7.56 26.31
CA GLU A 326 6.90 -7.09 25.08
C GLU A 326 6.16 -5.93 24.44
N LEU A 327 4.82 -5.96 24.39
CA LEU A 327 4.04 -4.84 23.84
C LEU A 327 4.25 -3.55 24.65
N VAL A 328 4.34 -3.65 25.98
CA VAL A 328 4.64 -2.50 26.83
C VAL A 328 6.03 -1.97 26.52
N LYS A 329 7.04 -2.85 26.42
CA LYS A 329 8.42 -2.46 26.09
C LYS A 329 8.48 -1.80 24.72
N PHE A 330 7.83 -2.37 23.72
CA PHE A 330 7.74 -1.82 22.37
C PHE A 330 7.18 -0.39 22.35
N LEU A 331 6.12 -0.14 23.11
CA LEU A 331 5.47 1.19 23.16
C LEU A 331 6.24 2.20 24.02
N MET A 332 7.01 1.74 25.02
CA MET A 332 7.69 2.59 26.00
C MET A 332 9.20 2.76 25.74
N ALA A 333 9.78 2.05 24.77
CA ALA A 333 11.20 2.13 24.44
C ALA A 333 11.59 3.40 23.64
N LYS A 334 10.72 4.41 23.59
CA LYS A 334 10.88 5.63 22.80
C LYS A 334 10.87 6.86 23.69
#